data_AF-A0A852I620-F1
#
_entry.id   AF-A0A852I620-F1
#
_cell.length_a   1.000
_cell.length_b   1.000
_cell.length_c   1.000
_cell.angle_alpha   90.00
_cell.angle_beta   90.00
_cell.angle_gamma   90.00
#
_symmetry.space_group_name_H-M   'P 1'
#
loop_
_entity.id
_entity.type
_entity.pdbx_description
1 polymer ?
#
loop_
_entity_poly.entity_id
_entity_poly.type
_entity_poly.pdbx_seq_one_letter_code
_entity_poly.pdbx_strand_id
1 'polypeptide(L)'
;ATPRSSARQLVREALERYGLNPDDFGQFALCDVVGRPGGAGGAAAGGWQGEHLREVGDWERPLVLQELWKPKAGWSRRFEIRRRQDLDRAGDNGDDGDGAGERGRSPGRGRSRGSVP
;
A
#
# COMPACT_ATOMS: atom_id res chain seq x y z
N ALA A 1 12.20 -1.83 -19.89
CA ALA A 1 11.95 -0.69 -18.97
C ALA A 1 13.14 0.27 -18.88
N THR A 2 12.91 1.57 -19.08
CA THR A 2 13.90 2.65 -18.90
C THR A 2 13.33 3.76 -18.00
N PRO A 3 14.13 4.69 -17.45
CA PRO A 3 13.61 5.81 -16.68
C PRO A 3 12.59 6.69 -17.43
N ARG A 4 12.52 6.62 -18.76
CA ARG A 4 11.53 7.34 -19.57
C ARG A 4 10.22 6.58 -19.80
N SER A 5 10.18 5.29 -19.45
CA SER A 5 9.00 4.46 -19.63
C SER A 5 7.86 4.93 -18.72
N SER A 6 6.69 5.14 -19.30
CA SER A 6 5.44 5.41 -18.59
C SER A 6 4.88 4.14 -17.94
N ALA A 7 4.03 4.27 -16.93
CA ALA A 7 3.36 3.12 -16.30
C ALA A 7 2.60 2.28 -17.33
N ARG A 8 1.85 2.94 -18.23
CA ARG A 8 1.15 2.27 -19.33
C ARG A 8 2.06 1.42 -20.21
N GLN A 9 3.23 1.95 -20.59
CA GLN A 9 4.22 1.20 -21.39
C GLN A 9 4.74 -0.02 -20.62
N LEU A 10 5.01 0.12 -19.32
CA LEU A 10 5.49 -1.00 -18.50
C LEU A 10 4.44 -2.10 -18.33
N VAL A 11 3.16 -1.73 -18.16
CA VAL A 11 2.05 -2.69 -18.12
C VAL A 11 1.96 -3.44 -19.44
N ARG A 12 1.97 -2.73 -20.57
CA ARG A 12 1.94 -3.34 -21.91
C ARG A 12 3.09 -4.34 -22.11
N GLU A 13 4.34 -3.93 -21.82
CA GLU A 13 5.52 -4.79 -21.92
C GLU A 13 5.42 -6.03 -21.01
N ALA A 14 4.79 -5.91 -19.84
CA ALA A 14 4.62 -7.02 -18.93
C ALA A 14 3.56 -8.00 -19.43
N LEU A 15 2.41 -7.50 -19.91
CA LEU A 15 1.37 -8.36 -20.50
C LEU A 15 1.93 -9.21 -21.63
N GLU A 16 2.69 -8.59 -22.53
CA GLU A 16 3.38 -9.31 -23.62
C GLU A 16 4.33 -10.39 -23.09
N ARG A 17 5.15 -10.07 -22.08
CA ARG A 17 6.07 -11.03 -21.43
C ARG A 17 5.37 -12.20 -20.73
N TYR A 18 4.15 -11.98 -20.23
CA TYR A 18 3.33 -13.02 -19.61
C TYR A 18 2.42 -13.75 -20.60
N GLY A 19 2.54 -13.48 -21.91
CA GLY A 19 1.71 -14.12 -22.95
C GLY A 19 0.26 -13.66 -22.96
N LEU A 20 -0.03 -12.49 -22.40
CA LEU A 20 -1.34 -11.84 -22.40
C LEU A 20 -1.43 -10.81 -23.54
N ASN A 21 -2.65 -10.45 -23.92
CA ASN A 21 -2.87 -9.46 -24.96
C ASN A 21 -2.43 -8.05 -24.50
N PRO A 22 -1.44 -7.41 -25.15
CA PRO A 22 -0.94 -6.09 -24.75
C PRO A 22 -1.96 -4.97 -24.91
N ASP A 23 -3.03 -5.16 -25.68
CA ASP A 23 -4.11 -4.17 -25.84
C ASP A 23 -5.10 -4.16 -24.67
N ASP A 24 -5.08 -5.19 -23.82
CA ASP A 24 -5.86 -5.24 -22.58
C ASP A 24 -5.24 -4.40 -21.45
N PHE A 25 -4.15 -3.67 -21.70
CA PHE A 25 -3.45 -2.85 -20.71
C PHE A 25 -4.37 -1.89 -19.93
N GLY A 26 -5.48 -1.43 -20.53
CA GLY A 26 -6.46 -0.57 -19.87
C GLY A 26 -7.23 -1.24 -18.73
N GLN A 27 -7.24 -2.58 -18.67
CA GLN A 27 -7.85 -3.36 -17.59
C GLN A 27 -6.91 -3.54 -16.39
N PHE A 28 -5.64 -3.18 -16.55
CA PHE A 28 -4.60 -3.34 -15.54
C PHE A 28 -4.06 -1.99 -15.09
N ALA A 29 -3.50 -1.99 -13.89
CA ALA A 29 -2.81 -0.85 -13.32
C ALA A 29 -1.48 -1.30 -12.73
N LEU A 30 -0.49 -0.43 -12.85
CA LEU A 30 0.75 -0.56 -12.10
C LEU A 30 0.53 0.04 -10.71
N CYS A 31 0.81 -0.74 -9.68
CA CYS A 31 0.63 -0.34 -8.29
C CYS A 31 1.99 -0.21 -7.62
N ASP A 32 2.21 0.90 -6.93
CA ASP A 32 3.33 1.08 -6.01
C ASP A 32 2.92 0.57 -4.63
N VAL A 33 3.46 -0.59 -4.22
CA VAL A 33 3.02 -1.28 -3.01
C VAL A 33 4.11 -1.25 -1.94
N VAL A 34 3.72 -0.85 -0.74
CA VAL A 34 4.55 -0.75 0.45
C VAL A 34 4.09 -1.79 1.46
N GLY A 35 5.03 -2.57 1.95
CA GLY A 35 4.76 -3.71 2.81
C GLY A 35 5.90 -4.03 3.75
N ARG A 36 5.66 -4.96 4.66
CA ARG A 36 6.68 -5.45 5.58
C ARG A 36 7.33 -6.72 5.04
N PRO A 37 8.67 -6.84 5.16
CA PRO A 37 9.32 -8.12 4.97
C PRO A 37 8.84 -9.08 6.06
N GLY A 38 8.70 -10.35 5.72
CA GLY A 38 8.37 -11.40 6.67
C GLY A 38 9.32 -11.44 7.87
N GLY A 39 8.79 -11.59 9.08
CA GLY A 39 9.58 -11.71 10.30
C GLY A 39 10.35 -13.04 10.35
N ALA A 40 11.59 -13.02 10.83
CA ALA A 40 12.50 -14.17 10.88
C ALA A 40 12.18 -15.21 12.01
N GLY A 41 10.95 -15.27 12.53
CA GLY A 41 10.60 -16.04 13.73
C GLY A 41 9.52 -17.11 13.51
N GLY A 42 9.93 -18.37 13.38
CA GLY A 42 9.18 -19.58 13.75
C GLY A 42 7.88 -19.94 13.02
N ALA A 43 7.89 -21.07 12.30
CA ALA A 43 6.78 -21.92 11.78
C ALA A 43 5.63 -21.30 10.95
N ALA A 44 5.40 -19.99 11.02
CA ALA A 44 4.62 -19.23 10.05
C ALA A 44 5.53 -18.13 9.50
N ALA A 45 6.53 -18.54 8.71
CA ALA A 45 7.37 -17.64 7.92
C ALA A 45 6.50 -16.95 6.87
N GLY A 46 5.70 -15.97 7.31
CA GLY A 46 4.84 -15.18 6.45
C GLY A 46 5.74 -14.45 5.47
N GLY A 47 5.55 -14.68 4.17
CA GLY A 47 6.26 -13.95 3.13
C GLY A 47 5.99 -12.44 3.21
N TRP A 48 6.55 -11.70 2.26
CA TRP A 48 6.28 -10.27 2.14
C TRP A 48 4.77 -9.98 2.16
N GLN A 49 4.34 -9.05 3.02
CA GLN A 49 2.93 -8.62 3.12
C GLN A 49 2.79 -7.15 2.75
N GLY A 50 2.02 -6.88 1.69
CA GLY A 50 1.69 -5.52 1.26
C GLY A 50 0.59 -4.95 2.13
N GLU A 51 0.81 -3.78 2.71
CA GLU A 51 -0.18 -3.11 3.58
C GLU A 51 -0.80 -1.90 2.89
N HIS A 52 -0.03 -1.16 2.10
CA HIS A 52 -0.48 0.04 1.43
C HIS A 52 -0.14 -0.04 -0.05
N LEU A 53 -1.04 0.42 -0.91
CA LEU A 53 -0.81 0.52 -2.35
C LEU A 53 -1.27 1.87 -2.86
N ARG A 54 -0.62 2.35 -3.91
CA ARG A 54 -1.05 3.49 -4.71
C ARG A 54 -1.07 3.08 -6.18
N GLU A 55 -2.17 3.39 -6.87
CA GLU A 55 -2.17 3.31 -8.33
C GLU A 55 -1.19 4.34 -8.93
N VAL A 56 -0.35 3.89 -9.84
CA VAL A 56 0.56 4.73 -10.61
C VAL A 56 -0.13 5.09 -11.92
N GLY A 57 -0.41 6.38 -12.10
CA GLY A 57 -1.12 6.89 -13.26
C GLY A 57 -0.40 6.59 -14.57
N ASP A 58 -1.19 6.44 -15.64
CA ASP A 58 -0.72 5.91 -16.92
C ASP A 58 0.51 6.63 -17.50
N TRP A 59 0.63 7.94 -17.25
CA TRP A 59 1.69 8.81 -17.77
C TRP A 59 2.82 9.09 -16.76
N GLU A 60 2.72 8.60 -15.52
CA GLU A 60 3.80 8.70 -14.55
C GLU A 60 5.00 7.85 -15.00
N ARG A 61 6.18 8.15 -14.45
CA ARG A 61 7.45 7.48 -14.77
C ARG A 61 7.89 6.63 -13.57
N PRO A 62 7.49 5.34 -13.47
CA PRO A 62 7.60 4.56 -12.23
C PRO A 62 9.05 4.35 -11.80
N LEU A 63 9.95 4.21 -12.76
CA LEU A 63 11.37 4.05 -12.47
C LEU A 63 12.03 5.32 -11.92
N VAL A 64 11.55 6.51 -12.30
CA VAL A 64 11.99 7.77 -11.67
C VAL A 64 11.45 7.86 -10.24
N LEU A 65 10.18 7.50 -10.04
CA LEU A 65 9.58 7.43 -8.69
C LEU A 65 10.29 6.43 -7.78
N GLN A 66 10.83 5.34 -8.33
CA GLN A 66 11.62 4.33 -7.61
C GLN A 66 12.90 4.92 -7.00
N GLU A 67 13.51 5.86 -7.71
CA GLU A 67 14.77 6.48 -7.32
C GLU A 67 14.57 7.59 -6.28
N LEU A 68 13.53 8.40 -6.44
CA LEU A 68 13.30 9.60 -5.62
C LEU A 68 12.68 9.34 -4.24
N TRP A 69 12.08 8.17 -4.02
CA TRP A 69 11.39 7.85 -2.77
C TRP A 69 11.74 6.46 -2.25
N LYS A 70 12.04 6.37 -0.96
CA LYS A 70 12.32 5.13 -0.23
C LYS A 70 11.36 4.98 0.95
N PRO A 71 10.88 3.75 1.23
CA PRO A 71 10.04 3.50 2.39
C PRO A 71 10.85 3.65 3.69
N LYS A 72 10.13 3.86 4.80
CA LYS A 72 10.71 3.95 6.16
C LYS A 72 11.45 2.66 6.52
N ALA A 73 12.45 2.73 7.41
CA ALA A 73 13.11 1.54 7.95
C ALA A 73 12.10 0.50 8.48
N GLY A 74 12.35 -0.77 8.19
CA GLY A 74 11.42 -1.88 8.48
C GLY A 74 10.33 -2.11 7.44
N TRP A 75 10.27 -1.26 6.41
CA TRP A 75 9.35 -1.41 5.28
C TRP A 75 10.12 -1.67 3.99
N SER A 76 9.42 -2.24 3.03
CA SER A 76 9.92 -2.57 1.70
C SER A 76 8.87 -2.20 0.64
N ARG A 77 9.35 -1.91 -0.56
CA ARG A 77 8.53 -1.38 -1.67
C ARG A 77 8.72 -2.26 -2.89
N ARG A 78 7.64 -2.53 -3.63
CA ARG A 78 7.69 -3.20 -4.94
C ARG A 78 6.57 -2.72 -5.85
N PHE A 79 6.81 -2.78 -7.15
CA PHE A 79 5.75 -2.57 -8.13
C PHE A 79 5.01 -3.87 -8.41
N GLU A 80 3.69 -3.79 -8.48
CA GLU A 80 2.83 -4.92 -8.82
C GLU A 80 1.88 -4.54 -9.96
N ILE A 81 1.50 -5.51 -10.78
CA ILE A 81 0.44 -5.34 -11.77
C ILE A 81 -0.82 -5.97 -11.21
N ARG A 82 -1.89 -5.18 -11.14
CA ARG A 82 -3.20 -5.57 -10.59
C ARG A 82 -4.27 -5.30 -11.65
N ARG A 83 -5.39 -6.03 -11.63
CA ARG A 83 -6.56 -5.63 -12.43
C ARG A 83 -7.21 -4.42 -11.76
N ARG A 84 -7.64 -3.44 -12.55
CA ARG A 84 -8.30 -2.22 -12.01
C ARG A 84 -9.56 -2.56 -11.20
N GLN A 85 -10.33 -3.56 -11.64
CA GLN A 85 -11.50 -4.07 -10.91
C GLN A 85 -11.17 -4.50 -9.46
N ASP A 86 -9.95 -4.98 -9.19
CA ASP A 86 -9.55 -5.46 -7.87
C ASP A 86 -9.15 -4.28 -6.96
N LEU A 87 -8.75 -3.15 -7.56
CA LEU A 87 -8.42 -1.91 -6.85
C LEU A 87 -9.68 -1.17 -6.41
N ASP A 88 -10.68 -1.09 -7.29
CA ASP A 88 -11.97 -0.45 -6.97
C ASP A 88 -12.62 -1.12 -5.76
N ARG A 89 -12.58 -2.47 -5.71
CA ARG A 89 -13.08 -3.26 -4.58
C ARG A 89 -12.30 -3.03 -3.28
N ALA A 90 -11.00 -2.74 -3.37
CA ALA A 90 -10.17 -2.46 -2.19
C ALA A 90 -10.38 -1.03 -1.67
N GLY A 91 -10.67 -0.07 -2.56
CA GLY A 91 -10.99 1.31 -2.21
C GLY A 91 -12.32 1.43 -1.47
N ASP A 92 -13.34 0.68 -1.90
CA ASP A 92 -14.66 0.64 -1.24
C ASP A 92 -14.60 0.08 0.20
N ASN A 93 -13.60 -0.74 0.49
CA ASN A 93 -13.41 -1.36 1.80
C ASN A 93 -12.51 -0.54 2.76
N GLY A 94 -12.04 0.64 2.31
CA GLY A 94 -11.02 1.46 3.00
C GLY A 94 -11.48 2.87 3.39
N ASP A 95 -12.74 3.24 3.16
CA ASP A 95 -13.32 4.52 3.56
C ASP A 95 -14.22 4.35 4.81
N ASP A 96 -13.60 4.06 5.95
CA ASP A 96 -14.20 4.28 7.29
C ASP A 96 -13.12 4.86 8.20
N GLY A 97 -12.63 6.04 7.79
CA GLY A 97 -11.70 6.87 8.54
C GLY A 97 -12.41 7.83 9.49
N ASP A 98 -13.41 7.39 10.27
CA ASP A 98 -13.93 8.15 11.42
C ASP A 98 -12.96 8.05 12.62
N GLY A 99 -11.75 8.59 12.42
CA GLY A 99 -10.76 8.82 13.45
C GLY A 99 -11.05 10.10 14.23
N ALA A 100 -12.20 10.20 14.88
CA ALA A 100 -12.57 11.32 15.76
C ALA A 100 -13.09 10.85 17.12
N GLY A 101 -12.36 9.95 17.78
CA GLY A 101 -12.58 9.53 19.17
C GLY A 101 -11.60 10.20 20.14
N GLU A 102 -12.01 11.35 20.67
CA GLU A 102 -11.69 11.89 22.01
C GLU A 102 -10.23 11.79 22.52
N ARG A 103 -9.44 12.84 22.24
CA ARG A 103 -8.31 13.23 23.10
C ARG A 103 -8.67 14.54 23.81
N GLY A 104 -9.32 14.43 24.96
CA GLY A 104 -9.75 15.58 25.76
C GLY A 104 -9.57 15.36 27.26
N ARG A 105 -8.39 15.73 27.76
CA ARG A 105 -8.06 16.08 29.17
C ARG A 105 -8.32 15.05 30.28
N SER A 106 -7.23 14.50 30.81
CA SER A 106 -7.14 14.12 32.22
C SER A 106 -7.01 15.36 33.11
N PRO A 107 -7.85 15.56 34.14
CA PRO A 107 -7.48 16.32 35.33
C PRO A 107 -7.00 15.35 36.41
N GLY A 108 -5.80 15.60 36.91
CA GLY A 108 -5.17 14.79 37.95
C GLY A 108 -5.86 14.86 39.31
N ARG A 109 -5.75 13.73 40.03
CA ARG A 109 -5.57 13.56 41.48
C ARG A 109 -6.22 14.60 42.43
N GLY A 110 -7.20 14.11 43.18
CA GLY A 110 -7.53 14.57 44.54
C GLY A 110 -7.91 13.38 45.41
N ARG A 111 -7.13 13.08 46.45
CA ARG A 111 -7.36 12.03 47.45
C ARG A 111 -8.31 12.58 48.53
N SER A 112 -9.29 11.79 49.01
CA SER A 112 -9.53 11.56 50.45
C SER A 112 -10.82 10.78 50.77
N ARG A 113 -10.63 9.60 51.38
CA ARG A 113 -11.24 9.06 52.63
C ARG A 113 -12.77 8.92 52.81
N GLY A 114 -13.18 7.65 53.04
CA GLY A 114 -14.15 7.15 54.05
C GLY A 114 -15.63 7.55 53.87
N SER A 115 -16.65 6.82 54.32
CA SER A 115 -16.81 5.59 55.08
C SER A 115 -18.27 5.14 54.88
N VAL A 116 -18.54 3.84 54.85
CA VAL A 116 -19.87 3.22 55.06
C VAL A 116 -20.30 3.46 56.54
N PRO A 117 -21.59 3.44 56.92
CA PRO A 117 -22.55 2.34 56.69
C PRO A 117 -23.86 2.71 55.96
#